data_AF-A0A372FT32-F1
#
_entry.id   AF-A0A372FT32-F1
#
_cell.length_a   1.000
_cell.length_b   1.000
_cell.length_c   1.000
_cell.angle_alpha   90.00
_cell.angle_beta   90.00
_cell.angle_gamma   90.00
#
_symmetry.space_group_name_H-M   'P 1'
#
loop_
_entity.id
_entity.type
_entity.pdbx_description
1 polymer ?
#
loop_
_entity_poly.entity_id
_entity_poly.type
_entity_poly.pdbx_seq_one_letter_code
_entity_poly.pdbx_strand_id
1 'polypeptide(L)'
;MTERETTRLVAWSYELRQVHTRLRHALDLVRSAVADGTSGEAATRDLLLYCHGFCAALDGHHRGEDDTLFPAIEAAHPELAPVLRRLRQDHSMIAHLLGGLQAAIDRSAPVAELDRHLEGVAAIMESHFRYEERQLLQVLETLSLDASPDEVLGPL
;
A
#
# COMPACT_ATOMS: atom_id res chain seq x y z
N MET A 1 -18.75 24.91 24.67
CA MET A 1 -17.62 24.30 25.41
C MET A 1 -17.90 22.82 25.51
N THR A 2 -17.32 21.97 24.67
CA THR A 2 -15.93 21.50 24.90
C THR A 2 -15.09 21.43 23.63
N GLU A 3 -14.19 22.40 23.45
CA GLU A 3 -13.04 22.39 22.54
C GLU A 3 -11.96 21.38 22.99
N ARG A 4 -12.37 20.18 23.37
CA ARG A 4 -11.51 19.11 23.91
C ARG A 4 -11.68 17.80 23.15
N GLU A 5 -12.04 17.84 21.88
CA GLU A 5 -11.57 16.80 20.95
C GLU A 5 -10.13 17.14 20.61
N THR A 6 -9.27 16.73 21.54
CA THR A 6 -7.82 16.59 21.43
C THR A 6 -7.36 16.48 19.98
N THR A 7 -6.75 17.55 19.45
CA THR A 7 -5.87 17.46 18.27
C THR A 7 -4.76 16.48 18.63
N ARG A 8 -5.00 15.18 18.40
CA ARG A 8 -3.96 14.17 18.48
C ARG A 8 -3.01 14.51 17.36
N LEU A 9 -1.81 14.93 17.71
CA LEU A 9 -0.70 14.97 16.75
C LEU A 9 -0.55 13.56 16.20
N VAL A 10 -0.91 13.38 14.93
CA VAL A 10 -0.68 12.12 14.23
C VAL A 10 0.81 12.06 13.93
N ALA A 11 1.46 11.00 14.41
CA ALA A 11 2.85 10.74 14.07
C ALA A 11 2.90 10.08 12.69
N TRP A 12 2.81 10.87 11.62
CA TRP A 12 2.69 10.38 10.25
C TRP A 12 3.81 9.38 9.86
N SER A 13 5.03 9.60 10.35
CA SER A 13 6.14 8.68 10.13
C SER A 13 5.91 7.29 10.75
N TYR A 14 5.23 7.23 11.89
CA TYR A 14 4.86 5.98 12.56
C TYR A 14 3.69 5.31 11.83
N GLU A 15 2.67 6.06 11.44
CA GLU A 15 1.52 5.51 10.72
C GLU A 15 1.92 4.91 9.37
N LEU A 16 2.74 5.60 8.58
CA LEU A 16 3.25 5.09 7.31
C LEU A 16 3.97 3.75 7.48
N ARG A 17 4.89 3.67 8.45
CA ARG A 17 5.61 2.42 8.76
C ARG A 17 4.68 1.28 9.17
N GLN A 18 3.65 1.58 9.97
CA GLN A 18 2.68 0.57 10.36
C GLN A 18 1.90 0.06 9.16
N VAL A 19 1.45 0.94 8.27
CA VAL A 19 0.77 0.59 7.03
C VAL A 19 1.66 -0.28 6.14
N HIS A 20 2.90 0.10 5.88
CA HIS A 20 3.85 -0.73 5.13
C HIS A 20 4.07 -2.10 5.75
N THR A 21 4.12 -2.17 7.08
CA THR A 21 4.28 -3.44 7.80
C THR A 21 3.06 -4.35 7.62
N ARG A 22 1.84 -3.80 7.71
CA ARG A 22 0.59 -4.53 7.45
C ARG A 22 0.50 -5.01 6.01
N LEU A 23 0.89 -4.18 5.05
CA LEU A 23 0.88 -4.53 3.62
C LEU A 23 1.89 -5.63 3.29
N ARG A 24 3.09 -5.61 3.88
CA ARG A 24 4.05 -6.71 3.77
C ARG A 24 3.47 -8.02 4.32
N HIS A 25 2.84 -7.97 5.49
CA HIS A 25 2.22 -9.16 6.09
C HIS A 25 1.03 -9.67 5.26
N ALA A 26 0.20 -8.79 4.72
CA ALA A 26 -0.91 -9.17 3.84
C ALA A 26 -0.40 -9.87 2.57
N LEU A 27 0.68 -9.37 1.96
CA LEU A 27 1.32 -10.02 0.83
C LEU A 27 1.84 -11.42 1.19
N ASP A 28 2.50 -11.57 2.34
CA ASP A 28 2.99 -12.87 2.80
C ASP A 28 1.84 -13.87 2.98
N LEU A 29 0.72 -13.46 3.57
CA LEU A 29 -0.48 -14.30 3.71
C LEU A 29 -1.04 -14.74 2.35
N VAL A 30 -1.11 -13.82 1.38
CA VAL A 30 -1.56 -14.14 0.01
C VAL A 30 -0.62 -15.15 -0.64
N ARG A 31 0.69 -14.97 -0.52
CA ARG A 31 1.69 -15.88 -1.09
C ARG A 31 1.64 -17.26 -0.45
N SER A 32 1.48 -17.33 0.87
CA SER A 32 1.27 -18.60 1.58
C SER A 32 -0.01 -19.30 1.11
N ALA A 33 -1.13 -18.57 0.97
CA ALA A 33 -2.37 -19.14 0.47
C ALA A 33 -2.25 -19.68 -0.97
N VAL A 34 -1.49 -19.02 -1.84
CA VAL A 34 -1.19 -19.51 -3.20
C VAL A 34 -0.33 -20.78 -3.14
N ALA A 35 0.72 -20.79 -2.32
CA ALA A 35 1.63 -21.93 -2.18
C ALA A 35 0.94 -23.17 -1.58
N ASP A 36 0.08 -22.95 -0.58
CA ASP A 36 -0.69 -23.99 0.11
C ASP A 36 -1.87 -24.51 -0.72
N GLY A 37 -2.19 -23.85 -1.84
CA GLY A 37 -3.33 -24.06 -2.73
C GLY A 37 -3.37 -25.39 -3.50
N THR A 38 -2.97 -26.50 -2.87
CA THR A 38 -3.28 -27.86 -3.31
C THR A 38 -4.51 -28.40 -2.57
N SER A 39 -5.65 -28.40 -3.28
CA SER A 39 -6.87 -29.23 -3.08
C SER A 39 -8.03 -28.66 -2.24
N GLY A 40 -9.03 -28.05 -2.90
CA GLY A 40 -10.41 -27.88 -2.38
C GLY A 40 -11.07 -26.50 -2.65
N GLU A 41 -12.40 -26.47 -2.80
CA GLU A 41 -13.19 -25.25 -3.11
C GLU A 41 -13.11 -24.15 -2.02
N ALA A 42 -12.94 -24.53 -0.76
CA ALA A 42 -12.79 -23.59 0.36
C ALA A 42 -11.43 -22.86 0.33
N ALA A 43 -10.35 -23.58 0.02
CA ALA A 43 -9.01 -23.00 -0.11
C ALA A 43 -8.93 -21.99 -1.27
N THR A 44 -9.65 -22.26 -2.37
CA THR A 44 -9.77 -21.30 -3.48
C THR A 44 -10.51 -20.02 -3.07
N ARG A 45 -11.57 -20.12 -2.25
CA ARG A 45 -12.34 -18.94 -1.80
C ARG A 45 -11.54 -18.02 -0.89
N ASP A 46 -10.79 -18.60 0.06
CA ASP A 46 -9.96 -17.82 0.99
C ASP A 46 -8.82 -17.11 0.25
N LEU A 47 -8.20 -17.80 -0.72
CA LEU A 47 -7.20 -17.20 -1.60
C LEU A 47 -7.75 -15.98 -2.35
N LEU A 48 -8.94 -16.09 -2.93
CA LEU A 48 -9.59 -14.96 -3.62
C LEU A 48 -9.80 -13.79 -2.66
N LEU A 49 -10.34 -14.05 -1.46
CA LEU A 49 -10.59 -13.03 -0.45
C LEU A 49 -9.30 -12.30 -0.04
N TYR A 50 -8.23 -13.04 0.23
CA TYR A 50 -6.94 -12.44 0.62
C TYR A 50 -6.35 -11.61 -0.53
N CYS A 51 -6.37 -12.13 -1.76
CA CYS A 51 -5.84 -11.41 -2.92
C CYS A 51 -6.61 -10.11 -3.16
N HIS A 52 -7.95 -10.15 -3.17
CA HIS A 52 -8.77 -8.95 -3.36
C HIS A 52 -8.56 -7.94 -2.24
N GLY A 53 -8.53 -8.41 -0.98
CA GLY A 53 -8.27 -7.56 0.19
C GLY A 53 -6.91 -6.87 0.09
N PHE A 54 -5.85 -7.62 -0.22
CA PHE A 54 -4.51 -7.07 -0.43
C PHE A 54 -4.45 -6.07 -1.58
N CYS A 55 -5.05 -6.40 -2.74
CA CYS A 55 -5.05 -5.50 -3.89
C CYS A 55 -5.76 -4.19 -3.54
N ALA A 56 -6.94 -4.25 -2.92
CA ALA A 56 -7.70 -3.06 -2.53
C ALA A 56 -6.97 -2.22 -1.46
N ALA A 57 -6.34 -2.88 -0.49
CA ALA A 57 -5.54 -2.27 0.57
C ALA A 57 -4.34 -1.49 0.01
N LEU A 58 -3.52 -2.12 -0.83
CA LEU A 58 -2.32 -1.49 -1.39
C LEU A 58 -2.66 -0.33 -2.34
N ASP A 59 -3.67 -0.53 -3.18
CA ASP A 59 -4.17 0.46 -4.12
C ASP A 59 -4.85 1.65 -3.41
N GLY A 60 -5.59 1.39 -2.32
CA GLY A 60 -6.17 2.43 -1.47
C GLY A 60 -5.11 3.25 -0.74
N HIS A 61 -4.06 2.61 -0.23
CA HIS A 61 -2.93 3.27 0.41
C HIS A 61 -2.21 4.24 -0.54
N HIS A 62 -1.76 3.78 -1.70
CA HIS A 62 -1.06 4.64 -2.65
C HIS A 62 -1.92 5.79 -3.18
N ARG A 63 -3.23 5.59 -3.33
CA ARG A 63 -4.15 6.69 -3.68
C ARG A 63 -4.23 7.75 -2.58
N GLY A 64 -4.36 7.33 -1.31
CA GLY A 64 -4.36 8.25 -0.17
C GLY A 64 -3.09 9.11 -0.17
N GLU A 65 -1.95 8.51 -0.50
CA GLU A 65 -0.70 9.22 -0.61
C GLU A 65 -0.67 10.19 -1.79
N ASP A 66 -1.04 9.73 -2.98
CA ASP A 66 -1.03 10.53 -4.20
C ASP A 66 -1.96 11.74 -4.14
N ASP A 67 -3.15 11.54 -3.57
CA ASP A 67 -4.23 12.51 -3.54
C ASP A 67 -4.15 13.46 -2.33
N THR A 68 -3.58 13.00 -1.20
CA THR A 68 -3.60 13.74 0.07
C THR A 68 -2.21 13.98 0.65
N LEU A 69 -1.42 12.93 0.89
CA LEU A 69 -0.13 13.06 1.58
C LEU A 69 0.90 13.85 0.76
N PHE A 70 1.11 13.44 -0.48
CA PHE A 70 2.14 14.02 -1.35
C PHE A 70 1.85 15.48 -1.68
N PRO A 71 0.61 15.93 -1.97
CA PRO A 71 0.31 17.34 -2.09
C PRO A 71 0.63 18.14 -0.81
N ALA A 72 0.34 17.60 0.37
CA ALA A 72 0.68 18.25 1.64
C ALA A 72 2.19 18.37 1.85
N ILE A 73 2.95 17.31 1.53
CA ILE A 73 4.41 17.33 1.56
C ILE A 73 4.95 18.35 0.56
N GLU A 74 4.48 18.35 -0.69
CA GLU A 74 4.97 19.26 -1.74
C GLU A 74 4.71 20.73 -1.41
N ALA A 75 3.59 21.04 -0.74
CA ALA A 75 3.28 22.39 -0.27
C ALA A 75 4.23 22.86 0.83
N ALA A 76 4.61 21.98 1.76
CA ALA A 76 5.54 22.28 2.85
C ALA A 76 7.03 22.20 2.45
N HIS A 77 7.35 21.33 1.50
CA HIS A 77 8.69 20.96 1.05
C HIS A 77 8.76 20.88 -0.49
N PRO A 78 8.69 22.03 -1.21
CA PRO A 78 8.68 22.05 -2.67
C PRO A 78 9.90 21.40 -3.33
N GLU A 79 11.03 21.34 -2.62
CA GLU A 79 12.27 20.67 -3.04
C GLU A 79 12.10 19.16 -3.24
N LEU A 80 11.10 18.54 -2.62
CA LEU A 80 10.82 17.10 -2.73
C LEU A 80 9.99 16.74 -3.97
N ALA A 81 9.52 17.70 -4.76
CA ALA A 81 8.73 17.43 -5.96
C ALA A 81 9.33 16.37 -6.91
N PRO A 82 10.66 16.30 -7.15
CA PRO A 82 11.26 15.21 -7.93
C PRO A 82 11.12 13.83 -7.29
N VAL A 83 11.22 13.74 -5.96
CA VAL A 83 11.04 12.50 -5.18
C VAL A 83 9.59 12.04 -5.27
N LEU A 84 8.63 12.93 -5.01
CA LEU A 84 7.20 12.63 -5.05
C LEU A 84 6.75 12.18 -6.45
N ARG A 85 7.29 12.80 -7.52
CA ARG A 85 7.06 12.31 -8.89
C ARG A 85 7.58 10.91 -9.13
N ARG A 86 8.71 10.53 -8.51
CA ARG A 86 9.24 9.17 -8.62
C ARG A 86 8.36 8.16 -7.88
N LEU A 87 7.89 8.50 -6.69
CA LEU A 87 6.97 7.67 -5.91
C LEU A 87 5.65 7.42 -6.67
N ARG A 88 5.04 8.48 -7.24
CA ARG A 88 3.85 8.36 -8.11
C ARG A 88 4.07 7.45 -9.33
N GLN A 89 5.28 7.46 -9.91
CA GLN A 89 5.62 6.53 -11.00
C GLN A 89 5.66 5.09 -10.49
N ASP A 90 6.25 4.85 -9.32
CA ASP A 90 6.26 3.53 -8.69
C ASP A 90 4.83 3.08 -8.36
N HIS A 91 3.95 3.95 -7.85
CA HIS A 91 2.52 3.67 -7.64
C HIS A 91 1.82 3.25 -8.92
N SER A 92 2.05 3.97 -10.02
CA SER A 92 1.47 3.63 -11.33
C SER A 92 1.91 2.25 -11.82
N MET A 93 3.18 1.88 -11.59
CA MET A 93 3.70 0.55 -11.93
C MET A 93 3.08 -0.54 -11.06
N ILE A 94 2.95 -0.31 -9.76
CA ILE A 94 2.32 -1.25 -8.84
C ILE A 94 0.84 -1.44 -9.19
N ALA A 95 0.10 -0.35 -9.45
CA ALA A 95 -1.31 -0.41 -9.87
C ALA A 95 -1.48 -1.25 -11.15
N HIS A 96 -0.56 -1.14 -12.11
CA HIS A 96 -0.56 -1.98 -13.31
C HIS A 96 -0.36 -3.47 -12.98
N LEU A 97 0.59 -3.79 -12.09
CA LEU A 97 0.84 -5.17 -11.66
C LEU A 97 -0.35 -5.76 -10.89
N LEU A 98 -0.98 -4.97 -10.02
CA LEU A 98 -2.19 -5.36 -9.29
C LEU A 98 -3.36 -5.62 -10.26
N GLY A 99 -3.54 -4.80 -11.30
CA GLY A 99 -4.53 -5.06 -12.34
C GLY A 99 -4.27 -6.37 -13.09
N GLY A 100 -3.01 -6.69 -13.37
CA GLY A 100 -2.62 -7.97 -13.96
C GLY A 100 -2.92 -9.17 -13.06
N LEU A 101 -2.61 -9.06 -11.77
CA LEU A 101 -2.94 -10.08 -10.75
C LEU A 101 -4.45 -10.26 -10.64
N GLN A 102 -5.22 -9.17 -10.57
CA GLN A 102 -6.68 -9.21 -10.48
C GLN A 102 -7.31 -9.90 -11.70
N ALA A 103 -6.84 -9.57 -12.90
CA ALA A 103 -7.30 -10.25 -14.10
C ALA A 103 -6.96 -11.75 -14.10
N ALA A 104 -5.83 -12.15 -13.50
CA ALA A 104 -5.43 -13.55 -13.36
C ALA A 104 -6.33 -14.31 -12.40
N ILE A 105 -6.70 -13.66 -11.30
CA ILE A 105 -7.67 -14.15 -10.34
C ILE A 105 -9.05 -14.33 -10.99
N ASP A 106 -9.56 -13.32 -11.69
CA ASP A 106 -10.91 -13.33 -12.26
C ASP A 106 -11.11 -14.44 -13.29
N ARG A 107 -10.04 -14.82 -14.02
CA ARG A 107 -10.05 -15.94 -14.97
C ARG A 107 -9.67 -17.29 -14.37
N SER A 108 -9.47 -17.37 -13.05
CA SER A 108 -9.01 -18.58 -12.35
C SER A 108 -7.70 -19.15 -12.92
N ALA A 109 -6.69 -18.28 -13.10
CA ALA A 109 -5.39 -18.68 -13.63
C ALA A 109 -4.70 -19.74 -12.75
N PRO A 110 -3.81 -20.58 -13.32
CA PRO A 110 -3.06 -21.56 -12.55
C PRO A 110 -2.19 -20.92 -11.45
N VAL A 111 -1.98 -21.66 -10.35
CA VAL A 111 -1.15 -21.24 -9.20
C VAL A 111 0.21 -20.68 -9.62
N ALA A 112 0.89 -21.35 -10.54
CA ALA A 112 2.21 -20.91 -11.02
C ALA A 112 2.19 -19.54 -11.73
N GLU A 113 1.04 -19.12 -12.26
CA GLU A 113 0.88 -17.80 -12.86
C GLU A 113 0.58 -16.74 -11.80
N LEU A 114 -0.27 -17.05 -10.83
CA LEU A 114 -0.52 -16.18 -9.68
C LEU A 114 0.75 -15.89 -8.88
N ASP A 115 1.58 -16.93 -8.67
CA ASP A 115 2.87 -16.79 -7.97
C ASP A 115 3.81 -15.82 -8.69
N ARG A 116 3.91 -15.89 -10.04
CA ARG A 116 4.70 -14.93 -10.83
C ARG A 116 4.19 -13.50 -10.71
N HIS A 117 2.87 -13.30 -10.70
CA HIS A 117 2.29 -11.97 -10.51
C HIS A 117 2.63 -11.43 -9.11
N LEU A 118 2.50 -12.26 -8.07
CA LEU A 118 2.81 -11.88 -6.69
C LEU A 118 4.29 -11.62 -6.47
N GLU A 119 5.18 -12.39 -7.10
CA GLU A 119 6.63 -12.14 -7.09
C GLU A 119 6.96 -10.77 -7.70
N GLY A 120 6.34 -10.44 -8.84
CA GLY A 120 6.50 -9.13 -9.47
C GLY A 120 6.04 -7.98 -8.58
N VAL A 121 4.86 -8.12 -7.95
CA VAL A 121 4.35 -7.13 -6.98
C VAL A 121 5.30 -7.02 -5.78
N ALA A 122 5.75 -8.13 -5.21
CA ALA A 122 6.64 -8.17 -4.05
C ALA A 122 7.96 -7.42 -4.30
N ALA A 123 8.57 -7.68 -5.46
CA ALA A 123 9.86 -7.09 -5.82
C ALA A 123 9.77 -5.55 -5.91
N ILE A 124 8.74 -5.03 -6.59
CA ILE A 124 8.55 -3.59 -6.73
C ILE A 124 8.14 -2.97 -5.40
N MET A 125 7.18 -3.56 -4.69
CA MET A 125 6.66 -3.05 -3.42
C MET A 125 7.78 -2.88 -2.37
N GLU A 126 8.65 -3.87 -2.21
CA GLU A 126 9.74 -3.76 -1.23
C GLU A 126 10.75 -2.67 -1.59
N SER A 127 11.07 -2.54 -2.89
CA SER A 127 11.97 -1.47 -3.35
C SER A 127 11.36 -0.08 -3.14
N HIS A 128 10.05 0.03 -3.37
CA HIS A 128 9.26 1.25 -3.25
C HIS A 128 9.15 1.69 -1.78
N PHE A 129 8.65 0.85 -0.88
CA PHE A 129 8.53 1.18 0.55
C PHE A 129 9.87 1.59 1.16
N ARG A 130 10.96 0.88 0.82
CA ARG A 130 12.31 1.26 1.29
C ARG A 130 12.76 2.62 0.74
N TYR A 131 12.40 2.96 -0.48
CA TYR A 131 12.75 4.25 -1.06
C TYR A 131 11.95 5.36 -0.39
N GLU A 132 10.64 5.21 -0.30
CA GLU A 132 9.76 6.16 0.36
C GLU A 132 10.16 6.40 1.81
N GLU A 133 10.31 5.34 2.61
CA GLU A 133 10.66 5.48 4.03
C GLU A 133 11.99 6.23 4.21
N ARG A 134 12.97 6.00 3.34
CA ARG A 134 14.25 6.72 3.37
C ARG A 134 14.12 8.19 3.01
N GLN A 135 13.18 8.56 2.15
CA GLN A 135 13.02 9.93 1.69
C GLN A 135 12.09 10.75 2.59
N LEU A 136 11.02 10.14 3.09
CA LEU A 136 9.90 10.89 3.66
C LEU A 136 9.78 10.78 5.17
N LEU A 137 10.30 9.74 5.85
CA LEU A 137 10.04 9.58 7.29
C LEU A 137 10.46 10.77 8.14
N GLN A 138 11.63 11.37 7.86
CA GLN A 138 12.09 12.55 8.59
C GLN A 138 11.20 13.77 8.33
N VAL A 139 10.68 13.91 7.11
CA VAL A 139 9.76 14.98 6.73
C VAL A 139 8.44 14.82 7.50
N LEU A 140 7.94 13.59 7.55
CA LEU A 140 6.70 13.21 8.23
C LEU A 140 6.73 13.38 9.75
N GLU A 141 7.91 13.44 10.39
CA GLU A 141 8.03 13.73 11.82
C GLU A 141 7.58 15.16 12.17
N THR A 142 7.59 16.07 11.19
CA THR A 142 7.27 17.49 11.38
C THR A 142 6.08 17.97 10.56
N LEU A 143 5.50 17.09 9.73
CA LEU A 143 4.37 17.44 8.87
C LEU A 143 3.12 17.72 9.72
N SER A 144 2.57 18.92 9.58
CA SER A 144 1.27 19.28 10.15
C SER A 144 0.19 19.13 9.07
N LEU A 145 -0.61 18.08 9.18
CA LEU A 145 -1.72 17.80 8.29
C LEU A 145 -2.97 17.47 9.11
N ASP A 146 -4.05 18.21 8.89
CA ASP A 146 -5.34 18.03 9.55
C ASP A 146 -6.24 17.12 8.71
N ALA A 147 -5.96 15.81 8.76
CA ALA A 147 -6.68 14.77 8.05
C ALA A 147 -6.61 13.46 8.86
N SER A 148 -7.52 12.52 8.58
CA SER A 148 -7.51 11.22 9.25
C SER A 148 -6.45 10.28 8.63
N PRO A 149 -5.88 9.33 9.38
CA PRO A 149 -4.97 8.34 8.81
C PRO A 149 -5.58 7.53 7.66
N ASP A 150 -6.87 7.21 7.72
CA ASP A 150 -7.56 6.43 6.67
C ASP A 150 -7.67 7.20 5.34
N GLU A 151 -7.79 8.53 5.39
CA GLU A 151 -7.81 9.39 4.22
C GLU A 151 -6.41 9.52 3.59
N VAL A 152 -5.38 9.62 4.44
CA VAL A 152 -4.01 9.91 4.00
C VAL A 152 -3.24 8.66 3.61
N LEU A 153 -3.49 7.53 4.28
CA LEU A 153 -2.73 6.28 4.11
C LEU A 153 -3.61 5.09 3.70
N GLY A 154 -4.89 5.35 3.40
CA GLY A 154 -5.85 4.35 2.98
C GLY A 154 -6.48 3.54 4.13
N PRO A 155 -7.60 2.85 3.85
CA PRO A 155 -8.30 2.03 4.85
C PRO A 155 -7.55 0.69 5.06
N LEU A 156 -6.89 0.52 6.21
CA LEU A 156 -6.13 -0.68 6.56
C LEU A 156 -6.45 -1.24 7.94
#